data_AF-A5VJG0-F1
#
_entry.id   AF-A5VJG0-F1
#
_cell.length_a   1.000
_cell.length_b   1.000
_cell.length_c   1.000
_cell.angle_alpha   90.00
_cell.angle_beta   90.00
_cell.angle_gamma   90.00
#
_symmetry.space_group_name_H-M   'P 1'
#
loop_
_entity.id
_entity.type
_entity.pdbx_description
1 polymer ?
#
loop_
_entity_poly.entity_id
_entity_poly.type
_entity_poly.pdbx_seq_one_letter_code
_entity_poly.pdbx_strand_id
1 'polypeptide(L)'
;MNFMKKAWEHLDKPLWLASILIGIVLTLVVDKLPFVTRVVMVEIVLILINGIFSIWSGYWIYKHQRKWGELFIFPILYLITAYFFMPRYTYYFALAYLALAYLSWAMRQQK
;
A
#
# COMPACT_ATOMS: atom_id res chain seq x y z
N MET A 1 -4.18 -16.25 -22.66
CA MET A 1 -5.00 -16.44 -21.44
C MET A 1 -4.34 -17.31 -20.35
N ASN A 2 -3.27 -18.07 -20.63
CA ASN A 2 -2.56 -18.90 -19.63
C ASN A 2 -1.59 -18.13 -18.71
N PHE A 3 -1.01 -17.01 -19.16
CA PHE A 3 -0.02 -16.25 -18.38
C PHE A 3 -0.62 -15.56 -17.15
N MET A 4 -1.81 -14.94 -17.29
CA MET A 4 -2.49 -14.28 -16.16
C MET A 4 -2.92 -15.26 -15.07
N LYS A 5 -3.40 -16.46 -15.43
CA LYS A 5 -3.75 -17.51 -14.45
C LYS A 5 -2.52 -18.00 -13.69
N LYS A 6 -1.40 -18.23 -14.38
CA LYS A 6 -0.15 -18.71 -13.77
C LYS A 6 0.49 -17.65 -12.86
N ALA A 7 0.40 -16.37 -13.24
CA ALA A 7 0.81 -15.26 -12.37
C ALA A 7 -0.07 -15.19 -11.11
N TRP A 8 -1.39 -15.38 -11.26
CA TRP A 8 -2.36 -15.35 -10.17
C TRP A 8 -2.17 -16.45 -9.12
N GLU A 9 -1.67 -17.62 -9.52
CA GLU A 9 -1.36 -18.73 -8.60
C GLU A 9 -0.10 -18.48 -7.75
N HIS A 10 0.83 -17.66 -8.23
CA HIS A 10 2.05 -17.32 -7.51
C HIS A 10 1.95 -16.02 -6.69
N LEU A 11 0.88 -15.25 -6.85
CA LEU A 11 0.66 -14.01 -6.11
C LEU A 11 0.23 -14.27 -4.66
N ASP A 12 0.77 -13.47 -3.74
CA ASP A 12 0.38 -13.49 -2.34
C ASP A 12 -1.02 -12.86 -2.16
N LYS A 13 -2.06 -13.71 -2.24
CA LYS A 13 -3.46 -13.32 -2.09
C LYS A 13 -3.73 -12.49 -0.82
N PRO A 14 -3.23 -12.86 0.39
CA PRO A 14 -3.43 -12.05 1.58
C PRO A 14 -2.83 -10.65 1.46
N LEU A 15 -1.61 -10.52 0.93
CA LEU A 15 -0.99 -9.22 0.72
C LEU A 15 -1.79 -8.35 -0.26
N TRP A 16 -2.24 -8.94 -1.37
CA TRP A 16 -3.08 -8.26 -2.36
C TRP A 16 -4.41 -7.80 -1.78
N LEU A 17 -5.12 -8.69 -1.09
CA LEU A 17 -6.40 -8.39 -0.48
C LEU A 17 -6.26 -7.27 0.55
N ALA A 18 -5.25 -7.34 1.41
CA ALA A 18 -4.97 -6.29 2.40
C ALA A 18 -4.60 -4.96 1.73
N SER A 19 -3.80 -4.99 0.65
CA SER A 19 -3.42 -3.79 -0.09
C SER A 19 -4.61 -3.13 -0.78
N ILE A 20 -5.54 -3.92 -1.31
CA ILE A 20 -6.81 -3.41 -1.86
C ILE A 20 -7.67 -2.81 -0.74
N LEU A 21 -7.78 -3.50 0.39
CA LEU A 21 -8.62 -3.07 1.51
C LEU A 21 -8.11 -1.74 2.10
N ILE A 22 -6.80 -1.58 2.29
CA ILE A 22 -6.21 -0.36 2.85
C ILE A 22 -6.03 0.74 1.79
N GLY A 23 -5.41 0.41 0.66
CA GLY A 23 -5.04 1.38 -0.38
C GLY A 23 -6.21 1.87 -1.23
N ILE A 24 -7.33 1.13 -1.26
CA ILE A 24 -8.53 1.52 -2.01
C ILE A 24 -9.69 1.71 -1.04
N VAL A 25 -10.16 0.65 -0.39
CA VAL A 25 -11.45 0.68 0.33
C VAL A 25 -11.40 1.66 1.51
N LEU A 26 -10.43 1.53 2.42
CA LEU A 26 -10.30 2.41 3.58
C LEU A 26 -10.08 3.86 3.15
N THR A 27 -9.16 4.07 2.20
CA THR A 27 -8.82 5.41 1.72
C THR A 27 -10.03 6.13 1.13
N LEU A 28 -10.84 5.44 0.33
CA LEU A 28 -12.07 6.01 -0.24
C LEU A 28 -13.19 6.21 0.78
N VAL A 29 -13.39 5.23 1.67
CA VAL A 29 -14.42 5.34 2.69
C VAL A 29 -14.15 6.56 3.57
N VAL A 30 -12.91 6.75 4.02
CA VAL A 30 -12.58 7.86 4.90
C VAL A 30 -12.71 9.22 4.20
N ASP A 31 -12.31 9.33 2.93
CA ASP A 31 -12.49 10.57 2.15
C ASP A 31 -13.96 10.98 1.99
N LYS A 32 -14.89 10.01 2.01
CA LYS A 32 -16.34 10.26 1.90
C LYS A 32 -17.04 10.54 3.23
N LEU A 33 -16.36 10.44 4.36
CA LEU A 33 -16.97 10.69 5.66
C LEU A 33 -17.08 12.20 5.93
N PRO A 34 -18.30 12.74 6.19
CA PRO A 34 -18.52 14.18 6.30
C PRO A 34 -17.88 14.82 7.54
N PHE A 35 -17.49 14.02 8.52
CA PHE A 35 -16.86 14.48 9.77
C PHE A 35 -15.33 14.38 9.75
N VAL A 36 -14.72 13.86 8.68
CA VAL A 36 -13.27 13.74 8.59
C VAL A 36 -12.72 14.96 7.87
N THR A 37 -11.99 15.80 8.59
CA THR A 37 -11.28 16.93 7.99
C THR A 37 -10.09 16.45 7.18
N ARG A 38 -9.64 17.24 6.20
CA ARG A 38 -8.45 16.89 5.39
C ARG A 38 -7.20 16.67 6.23
N VAL A 39 -7.05 17.40 7.33
CA VAL A 39 -5.91 17.25 8.25
C VAL A 39 -5.96 15.89 8.93
N VAL A 40 -7.11 15.52 9.49
CA VAL A 40 -7.31 14.20 10.13
C VAL A 40 -7.09 13.06 9.14
N MET A 41 -7.57 13.20 7.90
CA MET A 41 -7.33 12.20 6.85
C MET A 41 -5.82 12.04 6.58
N VAL A 42 -5.09 13.15 6.44
CA VAL A 42 -3.65 13.12 6.17
C VAL A 42 -2.89 12.50 7.35
N GLU A 43 -3.12 12.96 8.57
CA GLU A 43 -2.37 12.50 9.74
C GLU A 43 -2.70 11.04 10.09
N ILE A 44 -3.99 10.69 10.15
CA ILE A 44 -4.41 9.39 10.63
C ILE A 44 -4.37 8.34 9.52
N VAL A 45 -4.94 8.62 8.37
CA VAL A 45 -5.03 7.61 7.30
C VAL A 45 -3.75 7.58 6.49
N LEU A 46 -3.34 8.72 5.93
CA LEU A 46 -2.23 8.75 5.00
C LEU A 46 -0.87 8.56 5.70
N ILE A 47 -0.66 9.17 6.85
CA ILE A 47 0.63 9.03 7.56
C ILE A 47 0.61 7.79 8.43
N LEU A 48 -0.28 7.71 9.42
CA LEU A 48 -0.24 6.62 10.40
C LEU A 48 -0.65 5.27 9.80
N ILE A 49 -1.89 5.12 9.34
CA ILE A 49 -2.39 3.80 8.91
C ILE A 49 -1.62 3.30 7.69
N ASN A 50 -1.55 4.09 6.62
CA ASN A 50 -0.87 3.67 5.40
C ASN A 50 0.64 3.57 5.59
N GLY A 51 1.25 4.41 6.43
CA GLY A 51 2.66 4.30 6.78
C GLY A 51 2.98 3.01 7.54
N ILE A 52 2.19 2.68 8.59
CA ILE A 52 2.31 1.41 9.33
C ILE A 52 2.08 0.23 8.39
N PHE A 53 1.06 0.29 7.53
CA PHE A 53 0.77 -0.76 6.56
C PHE A 53 1.93 -0.96 5.56
N SER A 54 2.58 0.13 5.13
CA SER A 54 3.77 0.05 4.26
C SER A 54 4.93 -0.64 4.95
N ILE A 55 5.17 -0.35 6.22
CA ILE A 55 6.21 -1.03 7.00
C ILE A 55 5.86 -2.51 7.16
N TRP A 56 4.59 -2.82 7.48
CA TRP A 56 4.11 -4.19 7.63
C TRP A 56 4.21 -4.99 6.33
N SER A 57 3.87 -4.40 5.18
CA SER A 57 3.94 -5.08 3.88
C SER A 57 5.38 -5.44 3.51
N GLY A 58 6.33 -4.52 3.72
CA GLY A 58 7.76 -4.81 3.54
C GLY A 58 8.26 -5.94 4.45
N TYR A 59 7.80 -5.96 5.70
CA TYR A 59 8.09 -7.07 6.63
C TYR A 59 7.47 -8.40 6.18
N TRP A 60 6.22 -8.37 5.71
CA TRP A 60 5.50 -9.55 5.24
C TRP A 60 6.20 -10.20 4.05
N ILE A 61 6.61 -9.38 3.07
CA ILE A 61 7.34 -9.81 1.87
C ILE A 61 8.67 -10.47 2.26
N TYR A 62 9.41 -9.87 3.20
CA TYR A 62 10.64 -10.47 3.72
C TYR A 62 10.38 -11.82 4.39
N LYS A 63 9.40 -11.87 5.32
CA LYS A 63 9.08 -13.07 6.10
C LYS A 63 8.65 -14.24 5.21
N HIS A 64 7.94 -13.97 4.13
CA HIS A 64 7.44 -15.00 3.20
C HIS A 64 8.36 -15.22 1.99
N GLN A 65 9.58 -14.69 2.00
CA GLN A 65 10.58 -14.84 0.93
C GLN A 65 10.01 -14.48 -0.46
N ARG A 66 9.18 -13.43 -0.50
CA ARG A 66 8.49 -12.98 -1.72
C ARG A 66 9.43 -12.15 -2.60
N LYS A 67 9.02 -12.00 -3.87
CA LYS A 67 9.78 -11.22 -4.85
C LYS A 67 9.70 -9.74 -4.50
N TRP A 68 10.81 -9.02 -4.66
CA TRP A 68 10.89 -7.58 -4.44
C TRP A 68 9.83 -6.78 -5.22
N GLY A 69 9.37 -7.28 -6.38
CA GLY A 69 8.29 -6.67 -7.16
C GLY A 69 6.95 -6.55 -6.42
N GLU A 70 6.72 -7.34 -5.36
CA GLU A 70 5.50 -7.22 -4.55
C GLU A 70 5.48 -5.96 -3.67
N LEU A 71 6.64 -5.29 -3.48
CA LEU A 71 6.74 -4.02 -2.76
C LEU A 71 5.95 -2.89 -3.45
N PHE A 72 5.70 -3.02 -4.75
CA PHE A 72 4.98 -2.02 -5.53
C PHE A 72 3.45 -2.16 -5.43
N ILE A 73 2.93 -3.27 -4.93
CA ILE A 73 1.48 -3.55 -4.94
C ILE A 73 0.73 -2.45 -4.20
N PHE A 74 1.06 -2.23 -2.92
CA PHE A 74 0.36 -1.22 -2.12
C PHE A 74 0.58 0.22 -2.63
N PRO A 75 1.81 0.69 -2.90
CA PRO A 75 2.04 2.03 -3.46
C PRO A 75 1.30 2.31 -4.77
N ILE A 76 1.28 1.34 -5.69
CA ILE A 76 0.59 1.50 -6.99
C ILE A 76 -0.92 1.52 -6.78
N LEU A 77 -1.49 0.60 -5.99
CA LEU A 77 -2.93 0.60 -5.72
C LEU A 77 -3.38 1.89 -5.05
N TYR A 78 -2.62 2.38 -4.05
CA TYR A 78 -2.87 3.67 -3.43
C TYR A 78 -2.77 4.81 -4.46
N LEU A 79 -1.74 4.84 -5.31
CA LEU A 79 -1.57 5.89 -6.31
C LEU A 79 -2.73 5.93 -7.29
N ILE A 80 -3.22 4.77 -7.74
CA ILE A 80 -4.40 4.68 -8.61
C ILE A 80 -5.61 5.29 -7.90
N THR A 81 -5.89 4.90 -6.65
CA THR A 81 -6.97 5.50 -5.86
C THR A 81 -6.81 7.00 -5.72
N ALA A 82 -5.62 7.46 -5.34
CA ALA A 82 -5.33 8.86 -5.13
C ALA A 82 -5.53 9.66 -6.42
N TYR A 83 -5.05 9.15 -7.55
CA TYR A 83 -5.17 9.79 -8.85
C TYR A 83 -6.63 10.06 -9.26
N PHE A 84 -7.52 9.09 -9.03
CA PHE A 84 -8.92 9.22 -9.44
C PHE A 84 -9.81 9.96 -8.42
N PHE A 85 -9.50 9.90 -7.13
CA PHE A 85 -10.43 10.32 -6.09
C PHE A 85 -9.90 11.38 -5.12
N MET A 86 -8.58 11.59 -5.04
CA MET A 86 -7.97 12.44 -4.02
C MET A 86 -7.28 13.69 -4.59
N PRO A 87 -7.03 14.72 -3.75
CA PRO A 87 -6.26 15.89 -4.15
C PRO A 87 -4.82 15.56 -4.57
N ARG A 88 -4.28 16.33 -5.52
CA ARG A 88 -2.94 16.08 -6.12
C ARG A 88 -1.78 15.98 -5.12
N TYR A 89 -1.86 16.67 -3.99
CA TYR A 89 -0.79 16.60 -2.99
C TYR A 89 -0.70 15.22 -2.33
N THR A 90 -1.74 14.39 -2.38
CA THR A 90 -1.71 13.06 -1.77
C THR A 90 -0.91 12.05 -2.59
N TYR A 91 -0.56 12.37 -3.85
CA TYR A 91 0.11 11.45 -4.76
C TYR A 91 1.53 11.12 -4.30
N TYR A 92 2.20 12.10 -3.67
CA TYR A 92 3.56 11.94 -3.16
C TYR A 92 3.67 10.88 -2.05
N PHE A 93 2.57 10.58 -1.36
CA PHE A 93 2.55 9.50 -0.38
C PHE A 93 2.79 8.12 -1.00
N ALA A 94 2.48 7.92 -2.29
CA ALA A 94 2.81 6.66 -2.95
C ALA A 94 4.32 6.38 -2.93
N LEU A 95 5.13 7.42 -3.18
CA LEU A 95 6.59 7.32 -3.10
C LEU A 95 7.06 7.10 -1.66
N ALA A 96 6.45 7.78 -0.69
CA ALA A 96 6.75 7.58 0.73
C ALA A 96 6.44 6.14 1.18
N TYR A 97 5.30 5.58 0.77
CA TYR A 97 4.90 4.21 1.06
C TYR A 97 5.84 3.19 0.44
N LEU A 98 6.26 3.42 -0.82
CA LEU A 98 7.25 2.57 -1.47
C LEU A 98 8.58 2.61 -0.71
N ALA A 99 9.03 3.80 -0.30
CA ALA A 99 10.26 3.95 0.47
C ALA A 99 10.18 3.23 1.83
N LEU A 100 9.08 3.36 2.56
CA LEU A 100 8.86 2.66 3.83
C LEU A 100 8.80 1.14 3.67
N ALA A 101 8.09 0.65 2.66
CA ALA A 101 8.00 -0.78 2.37
C ALA A 101 9.38 -1.35 1.98
N TYR A 102 10.09 -0.66 1.08
CA TYR A 102 11.44 -1.04 0.67
C TYR A 102 12.41 -1.03 1.85
N LEU A 103 12.43 0.02 2.65
CA LEU A 103 13.33 0.14 3.81
C LEU A 103 13.06 -0.98 4.81
N SER A 104 11.78 -1.24 5.11
CA SER A 104 11.36 -2.32 6.01
C SER A 104 11.81 -3.70 5.50
N TRP A 105 11.74 -3.93 4.19
CA TRP A 105 12.19 -5.16 3.55
C TRP A 105 13.72 -5.29 3.50
N ALA A 106 14.43 -4.21 3.14
CA ALA A 106 15.88 -4.19 2.95
C ALA A 106 16.64 -4.30 4.28
N MET A 107 16.23 -3.57 5.31
CA MET A 107 16.89 -3.61 6.63
C MET A 107 16.88 -4.99 7.28
N ARG A 108 15.94 -5.85 6.90
CA ARG A 108 15.82 -7.20 7.47
C ARG A 108 16.66 -8.25 6.73
N GLN A 109 17.10 -7.96 5.51
CA GLN A 109 18.04 -8.81 4.78
C GLN A 109 19.50 -8.61 5.20
N GLN A 110 19.80 -7.52 5.92
CA GLN A 110 21.14 -7.19 6.40
C GLN A 110 21.50 -7.86 7.74
N LYS A 111 20.63 -8.69 8.29
CA LYS A 111 20.90 -9.52 9.48
C LYS A 111 21.24 -10.94 9.07
#